data_AF-A0A4Q3UI94-F1
#
_entry.id   AF-A0A4Q3UI94-F1
#
_cell.length_a   1.000
_cell.length_b   1.000
_cell.length_c   1.000
_cell.angle_alpha   90.00
_cell.angle_beta   90.00
_cell.angle_gamma   90.00
#
_symmetry.space_group_name_H-M   'P 1'
#
loop_
_entity.id
_entity.type
_entity.pdbx_description
1 polymer ?
#
loop_
_entity_poly.entity_id
_entity_poly.type
_entity_poly.pdbx_seq_one_letter_code
_entity_poly.pdbx_strand_id
1 'polypeptide(L)' 'MDIQMEIFLKLLETVHFNQSEFARIVGKPPERVSEWKNGKHLPSFKQLLVMADKLGYNLNVELVKQRKIKKA' A
#
# COMPACT_ATOMS: atom_id res chain seq x y z
N MET A 1 8.12 4.63 -11.20
CA MET A 1 7.62 3.63 -10.24
C MET A 1 6.10 3.62 -10.36
N ASP A 2 5.45 2.45 -10.28
CA ASP A 2 3.99 2.36 -10.33
C ASP A 2 3.39 2.99 -9.07
N ILE A 3 2.39 3.86 -9.21
CA ILE A 3 1.74 4.53 -8.07
C ILE A 3 1.13 3.52 -7.08
N GLN A 4 0.67 2.36 -7.56
CA GLN A 4 0.16 1.30 -6.69
C GLN A 4 1.26 0.72 -5.80
N MET A 5 2.48 0.58 -6.34
CA MET A 5 3.65 0.15 -5.59
C MET A 5 4.03 1.18 -4.53
N GLU A 6 4.06 2.46 -4.88
CA GLU A 6 4.39 3.53 -3.92
C GLU A 6 3.43 3.56 -2.73
N ILE A 7 2.13 3.44 -3.00
CA ILE A 7 1.10 3.37 -1.96
C ILE A 7 1.28 2.13 -1.09
N PHE A 8 1.50 0.97 -1.72
CA PHE A 8 1.73 -0.27 -0.99
C PHE A 8 2.95 -0.16 -0.06
N LEU A 9 4.07 0.38 -0.54
CA LEU A 9 5.28 0.57 0.28
C LEU A 9 5.03 1.51 1.46
N LYS A 10 4.28 2.60 1.26
CA LYS A 10 3.87 3.48 2.36
C LYS A 10 3.00 2.78 3.39
N LEU A 11 2.04 1.97 2.95
CA LEU A 11 1.23 1.16 3.87
C LEU A 11 2.09 0.14 4.62
N LEU A 12 3.07 -0.47 3.96
CA LEU A 12 3.97 -1.43 4.58
C LEU A 12 4.93 -0.76 5.59
N GLU A 13 5.30 0.49 5.37
CA GLU A 13 6.07 1.31 6.31
C GLU A 13 5.30 1.56 7.62
N THR A 14 3.97 1.69 7.58
CA THR A 14 3.13 1.88 8.80
C THR A 14 3.26 0.73 9.80
N VAL A 15 3.70 -0.44 9.34
CA VAL A 15 3.97 -1.63 10.16
C VAL A 15 5.45 -1.99 10.18
N HIS A 16 6.32 -0.98 10.06
CA HIS A 16 7.77 -1.11 10.12
C HIS A 16 8.34 -2.16 9.15
N PHE A 17 7.77 -2.25 7.95
CA PHE A 17 8.16 -3.20 6.92
C PHE A 17 8.02 -4.68 7.30
N ASN A 18 7.28 -5.01 8.36
CA ASN A 18 7.01 -6.37 8.76
C ASN A 18 5.90 -6.97 7.89
N GLN A 19 6.30 -7.79 6.91
CA GLN A 19 5.38 -8.41 5.95
C GLN A 19 4.37 -9.36 6.62
N SER A 20 4.79 -10.08 7.65
CA SER A 20 3.91 -11.02 8.37
C SER A 20 2.85 -10.27 9.16
N GLU A 21 3.22 -9.18 9.81
CA GLU A 21 2.28 -8.32 10.53
C GLU A 21 1.33 -7.61 9.57
N PHE A 22 1.86 -7.08 8.46
CA PHE A 22 1.06 -6.50 7.39
C PHE A 22 0.01 -7.49 6.90
N ALA A 23 0.45 -8.69 6.49
CA ALA A 23 -0.38 -9.80 6.01
C ALA A 23 -1.50 -10.14 7.00
N ARG A 24 -1.16 -10.21 8.30
CA ARG A 24 -2.11 -10.47 9.38
C ARG A 24 -3.17 -9.39 9.48
N ILE A 25 -2.80 -8.12 9.53
CA ILE A 25 -3.74 -6.99 9.65
C ILE A 25 -4.65 -6.90 8.42
N VAL A 26 -4.08 -6.99 7.21
CA VAL A 26 -4.85 -6.82 5.98
C VAL A 26 -5.66 -8.06 5.59
N GLY A 27 -5.37 -9.21 6.21
CA GLY A 27 -6.01 -10.50 5.95
C GLY A 27 -5.61 -11.08 4.60
N LYS A 28 -4.30 -11.09 4.31
CA LYS A 28 -3.75 -11.63 3.07
C LYS A 28 -2.66 -12.65 3.35
N PRO A 29 -2.43 -13.63 2.45
CA PRO A 29 -1.31 -14.56 2.60
C PRO A 29 0.04 -13.81 2.54
N PRO A 30 1.03 -14.16 3.37
CA PRO A 30 2.37 -13.55 3.34
C PRO A 30 3.05 -13.64 1.97
N GLU A 31 2.82 -14.71 1.23
CA GLU A 31 3.34 -14.93 -0.13
C GLU A 31 2.88 -13.80 -1.05
N ARG A 32 1.62 -13.38 -0.89
CA ARG A 32 1.03 -12.32 -1.72
C ARG A 32 1.64 -10.96 -1.41
N VAL A 33 2.00 -10.70 -0.16
CA VAL A 33 2.72 -9.47 0.24
C VAL A 33 4.13 -9.46 -0.35
N SER A 34 4.79 -10.61 -0.39
CA SER A 34 6.10 -10.77 -1.04
C SER A 34 6.01 -10.54 -2.56
N GLU A 35 4.99 -11.08 -3.24
CA GLU A 35 4.74 -10.79 -4.66
C GLU A 35 4.59 -9.29 -4.93
N TRP A 36 3.79 -8.59 -4.10
CA TRP A 36 3.59 -7.14 -4.21
C TRP A 36 4.87 -6.35 -4.03
N LYS A 37 5.70 -6.71 -3.04
CA LYS A 37 7.01 -6.08 -2.80
C LYS A 37 7.97 -6.25 -3.96
N ASN A 38 7.84 -7.33 -4.71
CA ASN A 38 8.60 -7.61 -5.93
C ASN A 38 7.97 -7.00 -7.20
N GLY A 39 6.89 -6.21 -7.05
CA GLY A 39 6.21 -5.53 -8.16
C GLY A 39 5.31 -6.44 -8.99
N LYS A 40 5.05 -7.66 -8.53
CA LYS A 40 4.15 -8.61 -9.19
C LYS A 40 2.74 -8.47 -8.63
N HIS A 41 1.74 -8.56 -9.51
CA HIS A 41 0.33 -8.61 -9.14
C HIS A 41 -0.11 -7.54 -8.13
N LEU A 42 0.36 -6.30 -8.31
CA LEU A 42 0.14 -5.19 -7.38
C LEU A 42 -1.35 -5.05 -6.99
N PRO A 43 -1.65 -4.72 -5.72
CA PRO A 43 -3.02 -4.55 -5.30
C PRO A 43 -3.66 -3.37 -6.02
N SER A 44 -4.91 -3.55 -6.46
CA SER A 44 -5.72 -2.47 -7.05
C SER A 44 -5.92 -1.31 -6.06
N PHE A 45 -6.24 -0.11 -6.56
CA PHE A 45 -6.57 1.04 -5.69
C PHE A 45 -7.68 0.74 -4.68
N LYS A 46 -8.71 -0.02 -5.07
CA LYS A 46 -9.78 -0.43 -4.14
C LYS A 46 -9.23 -1.30 -3.01
N GLN A 47 -8.33 -2.23 -3.32
CA GLN A 47 -7.66 -3.05 -2.31
C GLN A 47 -6.75 -2.20 -1.42
N LEU A 48 -5.98 -1.27 -1.99
CA LEU A 48 -5.11 -0.36 -1.25
C LEU A 48 -5.91 0.51 -0.26
N LEU A 49 -7.08 1.02 -0.66
CA LEU A 49 -7.97 1.78 0.24
C LEU A 49 -8.46 0.93 1.41
N VAL A 50 -8.89 -0.32 1.15
CA VAL A 50 -9.32 -1.25 2.22
C VAL A 50 -8.16 -1.59 3.16
N MET A 51 -6.95 -1.77 2.63
CA MET A 51 -5.78 -2.04 3.45
C MET A 51 -5.42 -0.83 4.32
N ALA A 52 -5.50 0.38 3.75
CA ALA A 52 -5.26 1.62 4.48
C ALA A 52 -6.24 1.80 5.65
N ASP A 53 -7.53 1.56 5.41
CA ASP A 53 -8.58 1.60 6.44
C ASP A 53 -8.29 0.63 7.60
N LYS A 54 -7.93 -0.62 7.28
CA LYS A 54 -7.53 -1.63 8.28
C LYS A 54 -6.29 -1.25 9.08
N LEU A 55 -5.38 -0.48 8.49
CA LEU A 55 -4.16 0.02 9.12
C LEU A 55 -4.38 1.34 9.87
N GLY A 56 -5.60 1.89 9.86
CA GLY A 56 -5.88 3.22 10.40
C GLY A 56 -5.19 4.35 9.64
N TYR A 57 -4.76 4.11 8.40
CA TYR A 57 -4.04 5.06 7.58
C TYR A 57 -4.97 5.76 6.58
N ASN A 58 -4.96 7.10 6.58
CA ASN A 58 -5.80 7.88 5.66
C ASN A 58 -5.09 8.12 4.31
N LEU A 59 -5.41 7.26 3.33
CA LEU A 59 -4.80 7.29 2.00
C LEU A 59 -5.14 8.55 1.16
N ASN A 60 -6.27 9.21 1.45
CA ASN A 60 -6.79 10.32 0.62
C ASN A 60 -5.87 11.55 0.63
N VAL A 61 -5.20 11.81 1.75
CA VAL A 61 -4.30 12.97 1.88
C VAL A 61 -3.07 12.81 0.99
N GLU A 62 -2.56 11.60 0.85
CA GLU A 62 -1.27 11.34 0.22
C GLU A 62 -1.36 11.22 -1.31
N LEU A 63 -2.46 10.63 -1.81
CA LEU A 63 -2.81 10.61 -3.23
C LEU A 63 -3.04 12.02 -3.81
N VAL A 64 -3.63 12.92 -3.01
CA VAL A 64 -3.89 14.31 -3.40
C VAL A 64 -2.60 15.12 -3.50
N LYS A 65 -1.60 14.89 -2.64
CA LYS A 65 -0.29 15.56 -2.71
C LYS A 65 0.46 15.21 -4.01
N GLN A 66 0.48 13.92 -4.39
CA GLN A 66 1.18 13.48 -5.60
C GLN A 66 0.55 14.04 -6.90
N ARG A 67 -0.77 14.23 -6.93
CA ARG A 67 -1.47 14.87 -8.06
C ARG A 67 -1.17 16.36 -8.21
N LYS A 68 -0.88 17.07 -7.12
CA LYS A 68 -0.50 18.50 -7.17
C LYS A 68 0.93 18.72 -7.66
N ILE A 69 1.82 17.73 -7.49
CA ILE A 69 3.24 17.85 -7.90
C ILE A 69 3.44 17.58 -9.40
N LYS A 70 2.52 16.87 -10.08
CA LYS A 70 2.57 16.63 -11.54
C LYS A 70 1.96 17.74 -12.41
N LYS A 71 1.55 18.88 -11.81
CA LYS A 71 1.19 20.11 -12.55
C LYS A 71 2.26 21.18 -12.27
N ALA A 72 3.41 21.03 -12.91
CA ALA A 72 4.41 22.07 -13.13
C ALA A 72 5.10 21.77 -14.45
#